data_AF-K1T5A8-F1
#
_entry.id   AF-K1T5A8-F1
#
_cell.length_a   1.000
_cell.length_b   1.000
_cell.length_c   1.000
_cell.angle_alpha   90.00
_cell.angle_beta   90.00
_cell.angle_gamma   90.00
#
_symmetry.space_group_name_H-M   'P 1'
#
loop_
_entity.id
_entity.type
_entity.pdbx_description
1 polymer ?
#
loop_
_entity_poly.entity_id
_entity_poly.type
_entity_poly.pdbx_seq_one_letter_code
_entity_poly.pdbx_strand_id
1 'polypeptide(L)'
;MPKDSALKIIYTSDEDTIKSKIQKAKAECDIVLVNVHWGEEYTTTPNNDQRELASKMASWGADVIIGHHPHVIQPVEWIDNGNGTKTLVAYSLGNFISQQNTASRVIGGMLHYDLTKDYDTGKTTVDNVVFEPIVTHYVRDSHDVQIYPLSQYTDSL
;
A
#
# COMPACT_ATOMS: atom_id res chain seq x y z
N MET A 1 -21.76 -4.04 7.50
CA MET A 1 -21.84 -3.19 8.71
C MET A 1 -23.24 -3.31 9.29
N PRO A 2 -23.41 -3.24 10.63
CA PRO A 2 -24.73 -3.14 11.24
C PRO A 2 -25.54 -1.99 10.62
N LYS A 3 -26.86 -2.16 10.52
CA LYS A 3 -27.77 -1.23 9.80
C LYS A 3 -27.67 0.23 10.25
N ASP A 4 -27.29 0.46 11.51
CA ASP A 4 -27.22 1.78 12.15
C ASP A 4 -25.78 2.25 12.42
N SER A 5 -24.79 1.61 11.78
CA SER A 5 -23.39 1.98 11.92
C SER A 5 -23.10 3.35 11.29
N ALA A 6 -22.50 4.26 12.07
CA ALA A 6 -21.93 5.51 11.54
C ALA A 6 -20.73 5.26 10.60
N LEU A 7 -20.08 4.10 10.72
CA LEU A 7 -18.99 3.68 9.85
C LEU A 7 -19.55 3.16 8.53
N LYS A 8 -18.99 3.67 7.42
CA LYS A 8 -19.30 3.28 6.05
C LYS A 8 -18.07 2.68 5.39
N ILE A 9 -18.28 1.64 4.58
CA ILE A 9 -17.27 1.18 3.63
C ILE A 9 -17.29 2.16 2.47
N ILE A 10 -16.13 2.75 2.17
CA ILE A 10 -15.94 3.61 1.01
C ILE A 10 -15.50 2.69 -0.12
N TYR A 11 -16.35 2.53 -1.13
CA TYR A 11 -15.99 1.76 -2.32
C TYR A 11 -15.02 2.57 -3.19
N THR A 12 -14.15 1.89 -3.93
CA THR A 12 -13.21 2.53 -4.87
C THR A 12 -13.93 3.32 -5.98
N SER A 13 -15.19 3.01 -6.24
CA SER A 13 -16.06 3.77 -7.16
C SER A 13 -16.63 5.07 -6.58
N ASP A 14 -16.58 5.28 -5.24
CA ASP A 14 -17.01 6.51 -4.58
C ASP A 14 -15.89 7.56 -4.58
N GLU A 15 -15.47 7.94 -5.79
CA GLU A 15 -14.35 8.84 -6.03
C GLU A 15 -14.55 10.23 -5.40
N ASP A 16 -15.78 10.73 -5.35
CA ASP A 16 -16.10 12.03 -4.75
C ASP A 16 -15.80 12.03 -3.25
N THR A 17 -16.17 10.95 -2.54
CA THR A 17 -15.87 10.80 -1.11
C THR A 17 -14.37 10.65 -0.88
N ILE A 18 -13.68 9.86 -1.71
CA ILE A 18 -12.22 9.65 -1.63
C ILE A 18 -11.50 10.99 -1.83
N LYS A 19 -11.83 11.71 -2.91
CA LYS A 19 -11.28 13.03 -3.24
C LYS A 19 -11.48 14.01 -2.09
N SER A 20 -12.70 14.14 -1.59
CA SER A 20 -13.02 15.06 -0.49
C SER A 20 -12.18 14.78 0.76
N LYS A 21 -11.98 13.50 1.09
CA LYS A 21 -11.18 13.10 2.26
C LYS A 21 -9.70 13.38 2.08
N ILE A 22 -9.12 13.07 0.92
CA ILE A 22 -7.72 13.35 0.62
C ILE A 22 -7.46 14.85 0.64
N GLN A 23 -8.31 15.65 -0.01
CA GLN A 23 -8.16 17.10 -0.03
C GLN A 23 -8.31 17.72 1.37
N LYS A 24 -9.24 17.21 2.19
CA LYS A 24 -9.36 17.64 3.57
C LYS A 24 -8.10 17.30 4.37
N ALA A 25 -7.59 16.07 4.28
CA ALA A 25 -6.37 15.67 4.95
C ALA A 25 -5.18 16.53 4.50
N LYS A 26 -5.07 16.85 3.20
CA LYS A 26 -3.98 17.69 2.69
C LYS A 26 -4.02 19.12 3.21
N ALA A 27 -5.19 19.64 3.54
CA ALA A 27 -5.34 20.96 4.16
C ALA A 27 -4.96 20.99 5.65
N GLU A 28 -4.95 19.83 6.32
CA GLU A 28 -4.77 19.71 7.77
C GLU A 28 -3.44 19.03 8.16
N CYS A 29 -2.77 18.35 7.22
CA CYS A 29 -1.61 17.49 7.48
C CYS A 29 -0.46 17.72 6.49
N ASP A 30 0.77 17.52 6.98
CA ASP A 30 2.00 17.62 6.19
C ASP A 30 2.17 16.48 5.18
N ILE A 31 1.62 15.30 5.49
CA ILE A 31 1.66 14.07 4.70
C ILE A 31 0.27 13.44 4.68
N VAL A 32 -0.18 13.00 3.50
CA VAL A 32 -1.40 12.25 3.31
C VAL A 32 -1.05 10.84 2.82
N LEU A 33 -1.33 9.86 3.69
CA LEU A 33 -1.20 8.44 3.36
C LEU A 33 -2.57 7.84 3.10
N VAL A 34 -2.72 7.14 1.99
CA VAL A 34 -3.94 6.43 1.61
C VAL A 34 -3.70 4.93 1.65
N ASN A 35 -4.48 4.21 2.46
CA ASN A 35 -4.59 2.75 2.40
C ASN A 35 -5.83 2.37 1.59
N VAL A 36 -5.67 1.47 0.63
CA VAL A 36 -6.74 1.09 -0.31
C VAL A 36 -6.72 -0.42 -0.57
N HIS A 37 -7.91 -1.02 -0.70
CA HIS A 37 -8.09 -2.44 -0.99
C HIS A 37 -8.72 -2.58 -2.38
N TRP A 38 -7.96 -3.04 -3.38
CA TRP A 38 -8.29 -2.88 -4.81
C TRP A 38 -7.63 -3.89 -5.76
N GLY A 39 -7.97 -3.84 -7.05
CA GLY A 39 -7.34 -4.69 -8.05
C GLY A 39 -7.95 -6.08 -8.11
N GLU A 40 -7.18 -7.03 -8.64
CA GLU A 40 -7.63 -8.41 -8.88
C GLU A 40 -6.75 -9.40 -8.11
N GLU A 41 -7.38 -10.37 -7.46
CA GLU A 41 -6.68 -11.39 -6.69
C GLU A 41 -5.64 -12.13 -7.55
N TYR A 42 -4.45 -12.31 -6.98
CA TYR A 42 -3.35 -13.11 -7.51
C TYR A 42 -2.70 -12.60 -8.80
N THR A 43 -2.98 -11.35 -9.17
CA THR A 43 -2.35 -10.68 -10.31
C THR A 43 -1.14 -9.87 -9.86
N THR A 44 0.02 -10.11 -10.48
CA THR A 44 1.28 -9.39 -10.15
C THR A 44 1.41 -8.05 -10.87
N THR A 45 0.51 -7.76 -11.81
CA THR A 45 0.48 -6.50 -12.56
C THR A 45 -0.78 -5.72 -12.16
N PRO A 46 -0.66 -4.45 -11.75
CA PRO A 46 -1.83 -3.65 -11.41
C PRO A 46 -2.65 -3.36 -12.68
N ASN A 47 -3.97 -3.49 -12.54
CA ASN A 47 -4.90 -3.25 -13.64
C ASN A 47 -5.10 -1.74 -13.91
N ASN A 48 -5.84 -1.41 -14.96
CA ASN A 48 -6.05 -0.02 -15.36
C ASN A 48 -6.79 0.79 -14.29
N ASP A 49 -7.80 0.20 -13.63
CA ASP A 49 -8.58 0.87 -12.59
C ASP A 49 -7.71 1.26 -11.39
N GLN A 50 -6.78 0.37 -10.98
CA GLN A 50 -5.81 0.67 -9.92
C GLN A 50 -4.90 1.85 -10.32
N ARG A 51 -4.38 1.85 -11.55
CA ARG A 51 -3.49 2.91 -12.05
C ARG A 51 -4.21 4.25 -12.18
N GLU A 52 -5.44 4.22 -12.70
CA GLU A 52 -6.27 5.41 -12.84
C GLU A 52 -6.60 6.00 -11.47
N LEU A 53 -7.07 5.19 -10.52
CA LEU A 53 -7.39 5.66 -9.19
C LEU A 53 -6.15 6.14 -8.42
N ALA A 54 -4.99 5.48 -8.57
CA ALA A 54 -3.73 5.94 -8.00
C ALA A 54 -3.34 7.33 -8.53
N SER A 55 -3.44 7.54 -9.85
CA SER A 55 -3.17 8.83 -10.49
C SER A 55 -4.12 9.93 -10.00
N LYS A 56 -5.42 9.61 -9.89
CA LYS A 56 -6.43 10.53 -9.33
C LYS A 56 -6.10 10.90 -7.89
N MET A 57 -5.84 9.93 -7.02
CA MET A 57 -5.50 10.16 -5.61
C MET A 57 -4.22 10.98 -5.44
N ALA A 58 -3.20 10.74 -6.28
CA ALA A 58 -2.00 11.56 -6.35
C ALA A 58 -2.36 13.02 -6.69
N SER A 59 -3.15 13.25 -7.74
CA SER A 59 -3.60 14.60 -8.13
C SER A 59 -4.45 15.31 -7.08
N TRP A 60 -5.11 14.55 -6.20
CA TRP A 60 -5.91 15.09 -5.09
C TRP A 60 -5.09 15.43 -3.85
N GLY A 61 -3.82 15.02 -3.80
CA GLY A 61 -2.88 15.39 -2.74
C GLY A 61 -2.37 14.23 -1.89
N ALA A 62 -2.53 12.98 -2.32
CA ALA A 62 -1.89 11.84 -1.65
C ALA A 62 -0.37 11.87 -1.85
N ASP A 63 0.39 11.71 -0.76
CA ASP A 63 1.86 11.64 -0.78
C ASP A 63 2.34 10.18 -0.84
N VAL A 64 1.61 9.27 -0.18
CA VAL A 64 1.87 7.82 -0.19
C VAL A 64 0.55 7.05 -0.38
N ILE A 65 0.55 6.04 -1.25
CA ILE A 65 -0.58 5.13 -1.49
C ILE A 65 -0.11 3.70 -1.27
N ILE A 66 -0.78 2.98 -0.36
CA ILE A 66 -0.51 1.58 -0.04
C ILE A 66 -1.75 0.76 -0.38
N GLY A 67 -1.60 -0.09 -1.39
CA GLY A 67 -2.61 -1.00 -1.88
C GLY A 67 -2.53 -2.38 -1.25
N HIS A 68 -3.70 -3.02 -1.16
CA HIS A 68 -3.92 -4.40 -0.72
C HIS A 68 -4.99 -5.05 -1.61
N HIS A 69 -5.30 -6.33 -1.34
CA HIS A 69 -6.25 -7.23 -2.03
C HIS A 69 -5.62 -8.25 -2.99
N PRO A 70 -4.63 -7.94 -3.85
CA PRO A 70 -4.09 -8.93 -4.78
C PRO A 70 -3.46 -10.15 -4.12
N HIS A 71 -3.16 -10.12 -2.81
CA HIS A 71 -2.52 -11.20 -2.05
C HIS A 71 -1.14 -11.63 -2.58
N VAL A 72 -0.59 -10.87 -3.53
CA VAL A 72 0.73 -11.03 -4.14
C VAL A 72 1.38 -9.65 -4.26
N ILE A 73 2.70 -9.61 -4.40
CA ILE A 73 3.41 -8.35 -4.63
C ILE A 73 3.05 -7.78 -6.01
N GLN A 74 2.79 -6.48 -6.04
CA GLN A 74 2.73 -5.66 -7.24
C GLN A 74 3.80 -4.55 -7.14
N PRO A 75 4.11 -3.82 -8.23
CA PRO A 75 5.18 -2.81 -8.23
C PRO A 75 5.03 -1.75 -7.14
N VAL A 76 6.19 -1.27 -6.68
CA VAL A 76 6.31 -0.02 -5.91
C VAL A 76 6.94 1.01 -6.84
N GLU A 77 6.25 2.11 -7.12
CA GLU A 77 6.71 3.13 -8.07
C GLU A 77 6.39 4.54 -7.60
N TRP A 78 7.15 5.50 -8.12
CA TRP A 78 6.84 6.90 -8.01
C TRP A 78 6.03 7.34 -9.22
N ILE A 79 4.88 7.96 -8.99
CA ILE A 79 4.07 8.57 -10.04
C ILE A 79 4.05 10.09 -9.90
N ASP A 80 3.93 10.79 -11.02
CA ASP A 80 3.75 12.24 -11.05
C ASP A 80 2.33 12.60 -10.58
N ASN A 81 2.19 13.65 -9.78
CA ASN A 81 0.89 14.11 -9.31
C ASN A 81 0.37 15.37 -10.02
N GLY A 82 1.04 15.79 -11.09
CA GLY A 82 0.63 16.90 -11.96
C GLY A 82 1.01 18.29 -11.45
N ASN A 83 1.61 18.41 -10.26
CA ASN A 83 2.03 19.69 -9.67
C ASN A 83 3.56 19.82 -9.49
N GLY A 84 4.33 18.92 -10.11
CA GLY A 84 5.79 18.89 -10.01
C GLY A 84 6.33 18.17 -8.78
N THR A 85 5.48 17.44 -8.06
CA THR A 85 5.91 16.51 -7.00
C THR A 85 5.52 15.06 -7.35
N LYS A 86 5.90 14.11 -6.51
CA LYS A 86 5.72 12.68 -6.77
C LYS A 86 5.00 12.02 -5.61
N THR A 87 4.17 11.03 -5.93
CA THR A 87 3.48 10.18 -4.97
C THR A 87 4.11 8.79 -4.99
N LEU A 88 4.45 8.24 -3.83
CA LEU A 88 4.92 6.87 -3.71
C LEU A 88 3.71 5.92 -3.72
N VAL A 89 3.70 4.94 -4.62
CA VAL A 89 2.60 3.98 -4.75
C VAL A 89 3.14 2.57 -4.65
N ALA A 90 2.70 1.84 -3.63
CA ALA A 90 2.83 0.39 -3.56
C ALA A 90 1.47 -0.22 -3.93
N TYR A 91 1.32 -0.79 -5.12
CA TYR A 91 0.00 -1.27 -5.57
C TYR A 91 -0.49 -2.50 -4.79
N SER A 92 0.44 -3.32 -4.31
CA SER A 92 0.20 -4.41 -3.37
C SER A 92 1.52 -4.84 -2.74
N LEU A 93 1.54 -4.94 -1.41
CA LEU A 93 2.66 -5.50 -0.65
C LEU A 93 2.58 -7.03 -0.49
N GLY A 94 1.56 -7.67 -1.05
CA GLY A 94 1.28 -9.09 -0.81
C GLY A 94 0.74 -9.33 0.60
N ASN A 95 0.88 -10.57 1.09
CA ASN A 95 0.45 -10.93 2.44
C ASN A 95 1.56 -10.65 3.46
N PHE A 96 1.19 -10.11 4.61
CA PHE A 96 2.07 -10.05 5.77
C PHE A 96 1.99 -11.35 6.60
N ILE A 97 0.76 -11.72 7.00
CA ILE A 97 0.39 -13.02 7.56
C ILE A 97 -0.84 -13.50 6.82
N SER A 98 -0.84 -14.77 6.39
CA SER A 98 -1.97 -15.39 5.70
C SER A 98 -1.96 -16.89 5.95
N GLN A 99 -3.03 -17.58 5.54
CA GLN A 99 -3.05 -19.04 5.35
C GLN A 99 -3.07 -19.44 3.87
N GLN A 100 -2.83 -18.48 2.96
CA GLN A 100 -2.71 -18.74 1.54
C GLN A 100 -1.29 -19.26 1.24
N ASN A 101 -1.16 -20.57 1.07
CA ASN A 101 0.13 -21.29 1.08
C ASN A 101 0.71 -21.60 -0.32
N THR A 102 0.34 -20.84 -1.35
CA THR A 102 1.00 -20.94 -2.65
C THR A 102 2.23 -20.04 -2.71
N ALA A 103 3.23 -20.41 -3.51
CA ALA A 103 4.52 -19.70 -3.59
C ALA A 103 4.40 -18.18 -3.76
N SER A 104 3.50 -17.71 -4.64
CA SER A 104 3.31 -16.27 -4.88
C SER A 104 2.63 -15.52 -3.72
N ARG A 105 1.96 -16.24 -2.82
CA ARG A 105 1.12 -15.69 -1.74
C ARG A 105 1.78 -15.77 -0.36
N VAL A 106 2.85 -16.55 -0.26
CA VAL A 106 3.73 -16.57 0.91
C VAL A 106 4.82 -15.51 0.84
N ILE A 107 5.13 -15.00 -0.35
CA ILE A 107 6.06 -13.89 -0.51
C ILE A 107 5.26 -12.58 -0.41
N GLY A 108 5.66 -11.73 0.53
CA GLY A 108 5.15 -10.37 0.70
C GLY A 108 6.29 -9.38 0.84
N GLY A 109 5.99 -8.17 1.27
CA GLY A 109 7.02 -7.20 1.60
C GLY A 109 6.64 -6.24 2.71
N MET A 110 7.66 -5.76 3.41
CA MET A 110 7.61 -4.60 4.28
C MET A 110 8.16 -3.40 3.52
N LEU A 111 7.41 -2.31 3.49
CA LEU A 111 7.83 -1.07 2.85
C LEU A 111 8.33 -0.10 3.92
N HIS A 112 9.60 0.27 3.82
CA HIS A 112 10.26 1.26 4.67
C HIS A 112 10.45 2.56 3.88
N TYR A 113 10.22 3.70 4.50
CA TYR A 113 10.49 5.03 3.95
C TYR A 113 10.58 6.05 5.08
N ASP A 114 11.32 7.12 4.83
CA ASP A 114 11.46 8.25 5.75
C ASP A 114 10.50 9.37 5.37
N LEU A 115 9.94 10.03 6.39
CA LEU A 115 9.19 11.28 6.24
C LEU A 115 10.03 12.41 6.82
N THR A 116 10.51 13.30 5.97
CA THR A 116 11.38 14.41 6.38
C THR A 116 10.66 15.74 6.22
N LYS A 117 10.61 16.54 7.29
CA LYS A 117 10.09 17.92 7.28
C LYS A 117 11.24 18.91 7.37
N ASP A 118 11.38 19.76 6.36
CA ASP A 118 12.20 20.95 6.42
C ASP A 118 11.36 22.08 7.06
N TYR A 119 11.81 22.56 8.22
CA TYR A 119 11.11 23.61 8.97
C TYR A 119 11.40 25.03 8.47
N ASP A 120 12.48 25.23 7.70
CA ASP A 120 12.80 26.52 7.10
C ASP A 120 11.93 26.77 5.86
N THR A 121 11.76 25.74 5.02
CA THR A 121 10.95 25.83 3.80
C THR A 121 9.50 25.37 3.98
N GLY A 122 9.20 24.64 5.06
CA GLY A 122 7.90 24.00 5.27
C GLY A 122 7.66 22.81 4.35
N LYS A 123 8.66 22.33 3.59
CA LYS A 123 8.51 21.21 2.66
C LYS A 123 8.59 19.88 3.41
N THR A 124 7.72 18.94 3.04
CA THR A 124 7.82 17.55 3.50
C THR A 124 8.16 16.63 2.33
N THR A 125 9.03 15.65 2.55
CA THR A 125 9.46 14.67 1.55
C THR A 125 9.31 13.25 2.06
N VAL A 126 9.13 12.34 1.11
CA VAL A 126 9.16 10.89 1.32
C VAL A 126 10.46 10.40 0.68
N ASP A 127 11.37 9.84 1.47
CA ASP A 127 12.73 9.49 1.05
C ASP A 127 13.11 8.07 1.50
N ASN A 128 14.30 7.60 1.09
CA ASN A 128 14.89 6.33 1.55
C ASN A 128 13.94 5.12 1.43
N VAL A 129 13.23 5.03 0.31
CA VAL A 129 12.27 3.95 0.05
C VAL A 129 13.00 2.62 -0.10
N VAL A 130 12.74 1.69 0.80
CA VAL A 130 13.29 0.33 0.79
C VAL A 130 12.14 -0.67 0.87
N PHE A 131 12.11 -1.59 -0.10
CA PHE A 131 11.23 -2.74 -0.05
C PHE A 131 12.00 -3.94 0.50
N GLU A 132 11.58 -4.46 1.65
CA GLU A 132 12.15 -5.65 2.28
C GLU A 132 11.22 -6.84 2.03
N PRO A 133 11.58 -7.79 1.16
CA PRO A 133 10.76 -8.96 0.90
C PRO A 133 10.71 -9.85 2.15
N ILE A 134 9.53 -10.43 2.41
CA ILE A 134 9.29 -11.36 3.50
C ILE A 134 8.69 -12.67 2.99
N VAL A 135 8.85 -13.73 3.77
CA VAL A 135 8.26 -15.05 3.53
C VAL A 135 7.40 -15.44 4.73
N THR A 136 6.12 -15.69 4.49
CA THR A 136 5.22 -16.36 5.44
C THR A 136 5.54 -17.86 5.40
N HIS A 137 6.19 -18.36 6.45
CA HIS A 137 6.55 -19.75 6.60
C HIS A 137 5.55 -20.49 7.48
N TYR A 138 5.14 -21.69 7.06
CA TYR A 138 4.22 -22.55 7.80
C TYR A 138 4.97 -23.78 8.31
N VAL A 139 5.09 -23.91 9.64
CA VAL A 139 5.88 -24.99 10.25
C VAL A 139 5.11 -26.32 10.25
N ARG A 140 3.79 -26.32 10.53
CA ARG A 140 2.96 -27.53 10.61
C ARG A 140 1.54 -27.31 10.09
N ASP A 141 1.21 -27.72 8.87
CA ASP A 141 -0.17 -27.70 8.35
C ASP A 141 -0.94 -26.41 8.68
N SER A 142 -0.34 -25.25 8.38
CA SER A 142 -0.86 -23.89 8.67
C SER A 142 -0.92 -23.46 10.15
N HIS A 143 -0.31 -24.23 11.06
CA HIS A 143 -0.04 -23.86 12.45
C HIS A 143 1.40 -23.34 12.59
N ASP A 144 1.64 -22.56 13.64
CA ASP A 144 2.93 -21.95 13.96
C ASP A 144 3.48 -21.10 12.79
N VAL A 145 2.67 -20.15 12.32
CA VAL A 145 3.03 -19.24 11.23
C VAL A 145 4.14 -18.28 11.68
N GLN A 146 5.22 -18.22 10.91
CA GLN A 146 6.34 -17.33 11.15
C GLN A 146 6.61 -16.45 9.93
N ILE A 147 7.10 -15.24 10.14
CA ILE A 147 7.51 -14.34 9.08
C ILE A 147 9.03 -14.20 9.13
N TYR A 148 9.67 -14.46 8.00
CA TYR A 148 11.10 -14.26 7.84
C TYR A 148 11.35 -13.15 6.83
N PRO A 149 12.26 -12.20 7.09
CA PRO A 149 12.89 -11.46 5.99
C PRO A 149 13.47 -12.47 4.99
N LEU A 150 13.27 -12.25 3.70
CA LEU A 150 13.77 -13.16 2.66
C LEU A 150 15.29 -13.36 2.77
N SER A 151 16.02 -12.34 3.24
CA SER A 151 17.46 -12.40 3.53
C SER A 151 17.86 -13.39 4.63
N GLN A 152 16.91 -13.81 5.47
CA GLN A 152 17.08 -14.78 6.55
C GLN A 152 16.41 -16.13 6.24
N TYR A 153 15.72 -16.25 5.10
CA TYR A 153 15.02 -17.47 4.71
C TYR A 153 15.99 -18.46 4.06
N THR A 154 16.11 -19.67 4.62
CA THR A 154 17.10 -20.68 4.19
C THR A 154 16.45 -22.03 3.97
N ASP A 155 17.12 -22.92 3.23
CA ASP A 155 16.68 -24.31 2.99
C ASP A 155 16.55 -25.16 4.27
N SER A 156 17.06 -24.67 5.41
CA SER A 156 17.00 -25.36 6.70
C SER A 156 15.74 -25.05 7.52
N LEU A 157 14.92 -24.09 7.05
CA LEU A 157 13.64 -23.72 7.66
C LEU A 157 12.50 -24.55 7.06
#